data_AF-A0AAV3H8R0-F1
#
_entry.id   AF-A0AAV3H8R0-F1
#
_cell.length_a   1.000
_cell.length_b   1.000
_cell.length_c   1.000
_cell.angle_alpha   90.00
_cell.angle_beta   90.00
_cell.angle_gamma   90.00
#
_symmetry.space_group_name_H-M   'P 1'
#
loop_
_entity.id
_entity.type
_entity.pdbx_description
1 polymer ?
#
loop_
_entity_poly.entity_id
_entity_poly.type
_entity_poly.pdbx_seq_one_letter_code
_entity_poly.pdbx_strand_id
1 'polypeptide(L)' 'MDNKGFWATIRCNGKSHYLGQFNTAEEAAKAYDAASLELHGKYGHRNFS' A
#
# COMPACT_ATOMS: atom_id res chain seq x y z
N MET A 1 3.80 25.29 -10.29
CA MET A 1 3.77 24.62 -8.98
C MET A 1 3.24 23.22 -9.21
N ASP A 2 4.12 22.30 -9.54
CA ASP A 2 3.80 20.88 -9.63
C ASP A 2 3.50 20.38 -8.21
N ASN A 3 2.23 20.49 -7.82
CA ASN A 3 1.72 19.82 -6.64
C ASN A 3 1.68 18.32 -6.96
N LYS A 4 2.86 17.67 -6.95
CA LYS A 4 3.01 16.22 -7.09
C LYS A 4 2.43 15.61 -5.83
N GLY A 5 1.10 15.48 -5.79
CA GLY A 5 0.43 14.65 -4.80
C GLY A 5 0.94 13.23 -4.97
N PHE A 6 1.61 12.70 -3.95
CA PHE A 6 2.04 11.32 -3.92
C PHE A 6 0.83 10.48 -3.51
N TRP A 7 0.42 9.54 -4.34
CA TRP A 7 -0.72 8.68 -4.07
C TRP A 7 -0.20 7.27 -3.87
N ALA A 8 -0.65 6.61 -2.81
CA ALA A 8 -0.26 5.24 -2.52
C ALA A 8 -1.39 4.29 -2.95
N THR A 9 -1.03 3.26 -3.70
CA THR A 9 -1.94 2.19 -4.11
C THR A 9 -1.23 0.87 -3.92
N ILE A 10 -1.95 -0.16 -3.51
CA ILE A 10 -1.39 -1.51 -3.36
C ILE A 10 -2.21 -2.50 -4.16
N ARG A 11 -1.53 -3.41 -4.87
CA ARG A 11 -2.19 -4.47 -5.62
C ARG A 11 -2.12 -5.75 -4.82
N CYS A 12 -3.26 -6.26 -4.41
CA CYS A 12 -3.36 -7.49 -3.65
C CYS A 12 -4.42 -8.41 -4.24
N ASN A 13 -4.06 -9.69 -4.45
CA ASN A 13 -4.95 -10.71 -5.01
C ASN A 13 -5.67 -10.29 -6.31
N GLY A 14 -4.95 -9.60 -7.21
CA GLY A 14 -5.49 -9.10 -8.47
C GLY A 14 -6.37 -7.84 -8.37
N LYS A 15 -6.60 -7.29 -7.16
CA LYS A 15 -7.33 -6.04 -6.94
C LYS A 15 -6.40 -4.92 -6.49
N SER A 16 -6.61 -3.73 -7.04
CA SER A 16 -5.90 -2.52 -6.64
C SER A 16 -6.69 -1.82 -5.53
N HIS A 17 -6.06 -1.60 -4.39
CA HIS A 17 -6.59 -0.87 -3.25
C HIS A 17 -5.91 0.49 -3.19
N TYR A 18 -6.72 1.55 -3.17
CA TYR A 18 -6.25 2.90 -2.97
C TYR A 18 -6.03 3.16 -1.47
N LEU A 19 -4.84 3.61 -1.11
CA LEU A 19 -4.44 3.82 0.29
C LEU A 19 -4.61 5.27 0.73
N GLY A 20 -4.51 6.21 -0.20
CA GLY A 20 -4.65 7.64 0.09
C GLY A 20 -3.76 8.52 -0.79
N GLN A 21 -3.96 9.82 -0.64
CA GLN A 21 -3.11 10.84 -1.24
C GLN A 21 -2.33 11.54 -0.12
N PHE A 22 -1.05 11.78 -0.38
CA PHE A 22 -0.06 12.30 0.53
C PHE A 22 0.68 13.46 -0.13
N ASN A 23 1.19 14.36 0.70
CA ASN A 23 1.97 15.50 0.24
C ASN A 23 3.44 15.12 -0.01
N THR A 24 3.90 14.02 0.57
CA THR A 24 5.29 13.56 0.50
C THR A 24 5.39 12.11 0.07
N ALA A 25 6.51 11.77 -0.60
CA ALA A 25 6.82 10.40 -0.99
C ALA A 25 7.00 9.48 0.23
N GLU A 26 7.55 10.01 1.32
CA GLU A 26 7.81 9.27 2.56
C GLU A 26 6.52 8.83 3.25
N GLU A 27 5.52 9.70 3.33
CA GLU A 27 4.20 9.34 3.86
C GLU A 27 3.50 8.30 2.98
N ALA A 28 3.56 8.47 1.66
CA ALA A 28 3.01 7.50 0.72
C ALA A 28 3.69 6.12 0.85
N ALA A 29 5.02 6.09 1.04
CA ALA A 29 5.77 4.86 1.26
C ALA A 29 5.40 4.20 2.60
N LYS A 30 5.24 4.96 3.69
CA LYS A 30 4.79 4.43 4.99
C LYS A 30 3.39 3.82 4.90
N ALA A 31 2.46 4.49 4.22
CA ALA A 31 1.11 3.98 4.03
C ALA A 31 1.09 2.69 3.20
N TYR A 32 1.93 2.62 2.16
CA TYR A 32 2.12 1.40 1.38
C TYR A 32 2.68 0.25 2.23
N ASP A 33 3.71 0.50 3.03
CA ASP A 33 4.34 -0.51 3.88
C ASP A 33 3.35 -1.04 4.94
N ALA A 34 2.62 -0.15 5.61
CA ALA A 34 1.58 -0.53 6.56
C ALA A 34 0.49 -1.38 5.90
N ALA A 35 -0.03 -0.96 4.74
CA ALA A 35 -1.02 -1.73 4.02
C ALA A 35 -0.47 -3.07 3.51
N SER A 36 0.80 -3.10 3.08
CA SER A 36 1.48 -4.33 2.68
C SER A 36 1.59 -5.30 3.84
N LEU A 37 1.94 -4.82 5.04
CA LEU A 37 2.00 -5.62 6.26
C LEU A 37 0.61 -6.13 6.69
N GLU A 38 -0.42 -5.28 6.63
CA GLU A 38 -1.80 -5.69 6.95
C GLU A 38 -2.34 -6.72 5.94
N LEU A 39 -2.09 -6.50 4.65
CA LEU A 39 -2.49 -7.42 3.59
C LEU A 39 -1.66 -8.71 3.69
N HIS A 40 -0.34 -8.68 3.85
CA HIS A 40 0.44 -9.90 4.09
C HIS A 40 0.06 -10.59 5.40
N GLY A 41 -0.37 -9.89 6.44
CA GLY A 41 -0.88 -10.51 7.66
C GLY A 41 -2.19 -11.28 7.41
N LYS A 42 -3.04 -10.77 6.50
CA LYS A 42 -4.33 -11.36 6.14
C LYS A 42 -4.26 -12.43 5.04
N TYR A 43 -3.33 -12.29 4.08
CA TYR A 43 -3.06 -13.24 3.00
C TYR A 43 -1.89 -14.18 3.32
N GLY A 44 -1.19 -13.94 4.43
CA GLY A 44 -0.14 -14.78 5.00
C GLY A 44 -0.69 -16.02 5.69
N HIS A 45 -1.80 -16.56 5.19
CA HIS A 45 -2.01 -18.00 5.24
C HIS A 45 -0.92 -18.65 4.40
N ARG A 46 0.23 -18.81 5.07
CA ARG A 46 1.30 -19.75 4.79
C ARG A 46 0.68 -21.00 4.18
N ASN A 47 0.82 -21.11 2.85
CA ASN A 47 0.80 -22.38 2.18
C ASN A 47 2.08 -23.13 2.58
N PHE A 48 2.12 -23.64 3.80
CA PHE A 48 3.03 -24.72 4.18
C PHE A 48 2.12 -25.94 4.35
N SER A 49 2.24 -26.81 3.35
CA SER A 49 1.75 -28.20 3.23
C SER A 49 1.49 -28.95 4.53
#